data_AF-A0AAD2FSX8-F1
#
_entry.id   AF-A0AAD2FSX8-F1
#
_cell.length_a   1.000
_cell.length_b   1.000
_cell.length_c   1.000
_cell.angle_alpha   90.00
_cell.angle_beta   90.00
_cell.angle_gamma   90.00
#
_symmetry.space_group_name_H-M   'P 1'
#
loop_
_entity.id
_entity.type
_entity.pdbx_description
1 polymer ?
#
loop_
_entity_poly.entity_id
_entity_poly.type
_entity_poly.pdbx_seq_one_letter_code
_entity_poly.pdbx_strand_id
1 'polypeptide(L)'
;MAFKDRPLSPTDAQFDLVSSIREAILRSSVDWSPQHVYGHLDKSNLFHKLSWWEKRNLEVDRMAVEYRKELETANHLIAPNPRFFTELAALDKGTISAAAESEIAWDTLGRAMRSLPAGLQRWSTKHCVGMCGTGKFKVLWGLETLAACPRCGDFEDHLHVPRCRAASATAEWDRRTAAFSAWLDLQLTGPSITTAIPQLLHGVRTPTSSPLSTISPSVRQAFLAQQVIG
;
A
#
# COMPACT_ATOMS: atom_id res chain seq x y z
N MET A 1 26.63 16.81 -8.77
CA MET A 1 25.27 16.80 -9.38
C MET A 1 24.27 17.02 -8.25
N ALA A 2 23.38 18.00 -8.35
CA ALA A 2 22.47 18.30 -7.24
C ALA A 2 21.39 17.22 -7.11
N PHE A 3 20.83 17.08 -5.92
CA PHE A 3 19.78 16.11 -5.61
C PHE A 3 18.62 16.13 -6.61
N LYS A 4 18.23 17.31 -7.13
CA LYS A 4 17.13 17.47 -8.07
C LYS A 4 17.45 17.00 -9.50
N ASP A 5 18.73 16.97 -9.88
CA ASP A 5 19.16 16.73 -11.27
C ASP A 5 19.50 15.26 -11.55
N ARG A 6 19.57 14.41 -10.51
CA ARG A 6 19.85 12.98 -10.66
C ARG A 6 18.66 12.26 -11.31
N PRO A 7 18.85 11.42 -12.34
CA PRO A 7 17.80 10.50 -12.80
C PRO A 7 17.38 9.56 -11.67
N LEU A 8 16.07 9.40 -11.45
CA LEU A 8 15.52 8.46 -10.46
C LEU A 8 15.04 7.20 -11.16
N SER A 9 15.42 6.06 -10.61
CA SER A 9 14.89 4.75 -10.95
C SER A 9 13.92 4.27 -9.88
N PRO A 10 12.81 3.61 -10.22
CA PRO A 10 11.94 2.96 -9.24
C PRO A 10 12.64 1.93 -8.34
N THR A 11 13.81 1.44 -8.75
CA THR A 11 14.65 0.53 -7.96
C THR A 11 15.59 1.25 -6.99
N ASP A 12 15.68 2.58 -7.04
CA ASP A 12 16.52 3.35 -6.13
C ASP A 12 16.00 3.26 -4.70
N ALA A 13 16.92 3.16 -3.75
CA ALA A 13 16.57 3.25 -2.33
C ALA A 13 15.86 4.58 -2.04
N GLN A 14 14.77 4.51 -1.28
CA GLN A 14 13.98 5.69 -0.89
C GLN A 14 13.37 6.47 -2.07
N PHE A 15 13.15 5.82 -3.23
CA PHE A 15 12.52 6.41 -4.42
C PHE A 15 11.26 7.22 -4.07
N ASP A 16 10.34 6.67 -3.27
CA ASP A 16 9.07 7.33 -2.93
C ASP A 16 9.26 8.65 -2.17
N LEU A 17 10.18 8.64 -1.19
CA LEU A 17 10.52 9.81 -0.39
C LEU A 17 11.12 10.90 -1.28
N VAL A 18 12.06 10.51 -2.14
CA VAL A 18 12.77 11.42 -3.04
C VAL A 18 11.84 12.01 -4.10
N SER A 19 10.97 11.20 -4.70
CA SER A 19 9.96 11.63 -5.66
C SER A 19 8.95 12.60 -5.03
N SER A 20 8.49 12.33 -3.81
CA SER A 20 7.57 13.20 -3.08
C SER A 20 8.16 14.58 -2.78
N ILE A 21 9.44 14.62 -2.39
CA ILE A 21 10.14 15.89 -2.13
C ILE A 21 10.27 16.70 -3.43
N ARG A 22 10.57 16.05 -4.57
CA ARG A 22 10.66 16.74 -5.86
C ARG A 22 9.32 17.31 -6.30
N GLU A 23 8.24 16.56 -6.14
CA GLU A 23 6.90 17.04 -6.46
C GLU A 23 6.51 18.24 -5.59
N ALA A 24 6.84 18.22 -4.30
CA ALA A 24 6.61 19.35 -3.41
C ALA A 24 7.41 20.60 -3.81
N ILE A 25 8.65 20.43 -4.27
CA ILE A 25 9.49 21.51 -4.82
C ILE A 25 8.88 22.06 -6.11
N LEU A 26 8.41 21.20 -7.02
CA LEU A 26 7.81 21.61 -8.29
C LEU A 26 6.49 22.39 -8.11
N ARG A 27 5.68 22.00 -7.11
CA ARG A 27 4.41 22.67 -6.78
C ARG A 27 4.58 23.95 -5.97
N SER A 28 5.75 24.16 -5.39
CA SER A 28 6.04 25.35 -4.61
C SER A 28 6.17 26.57 -5.51
N SER A 29 5.58 27.69 -5.10
CA SER A 29 5.75 29.00 -5.76
C SER A 29 7.08 29.68 -5.45
N VAL A 30 7.88 29.10 -4.54
CA VAL A 30 9.21 29.59 -4.15
C VAL A 30 10.30 28.96 -5.00
N ASP A 31 11.33 29.73 -5.33
CA ASP A 31 12.53 29.23 -6.00
C ASP A 31 13.42 28.42 -5.04
N TRP A 32 13.75 27.20 -5.45
CA TRP A 32 14.57 26.29 -4.66
C TRP A 32 15.98 26.14 -5.21
N SER A 33 16.97 26.43 -4.36
CA SER A 33 18.39 26.16 -4.62
C SER A 33 18.90 25.07 -3.67
N PRO A 34 18.97 23.80 -4.12
CA PRO A 34 19.41 22.71 -3.26
C PRO A 34 20.93 22.73 -3.07
N GLN A 35 21.36 22.64 -1.81
CA GLN A 35 22.76 22.47 -1.44
C GLN A 35 22.94 21.15 -0.67
N HIS A 36 23.94 20.37 -1.05
CA HIS A 36 24.29 19.16 -0.32
C HIS A 36 25.13 19.53 0.92
N VAL A 37 24.74 19.00 2.08
CA VAL A 37 25.47 19.12 3.34
C VAL A 37 25.80 17.71 3.81
N TYR A 38 27.08 17.45 4.06
CA TYR A 38 27.51 16.13 4.52
C TYR A 38 27.07 15.87 5.97
N GLY A 39 26.67 14.63 6.25
CA GLY A 39 26.32 14.20 7.60
C GLY A 39 27.54 13.96 8.49
N HIS A 40 27.32 13.98 9.80
CA HIS A 40 28.30 13.59 10.83
C HIS A 40 29.66 14.30 10.78
N LEU A 41 29.69 15.56 10.31
CA LEU A 41 30.92 16.35 10.24
C LEU A 41 31.48 16.74 11.62
N ASP A 42 30.67 16.60 12.67
CA ASP A 42 31.06 16.75 14.08
C ASP A 42 32.02 15.65 14.56
N LYS A 43 32.10 14.51 13.86
CA LYS A 43 33.07 13.45 14.18
C LYS A 43 34.50 13.80 13.80
N SER A 44 34.68 14.64 12.78
CA SER A 44 35.97 14.98 12.19
C SER A 44 36.36 16.44 12.37
N ASN A 45 35.43 17.32 12.76
CA ASN A 45 35.67 18.75 12.91
C ASN A 45 35.11 19.32 14.22
N LEU A 46 35.79 20.34 14.74
CA LEU A 46 35.30 21.10 15.88
C LEU A 46 34.08 21.95 15.46
N PHE A 47 33.03 21.98 16.30
CA PHE A 47 31.76 22.64 16.00
C PHE A 47 31.92 24.10 15.53
N HIS A 48 32.83 24.87 16.12
CA HIS A 48 33.03 26.28 15.73
C HIS A 48 33.55 26.44 14.29
N LYS A 49 34.22 25.42 13.75
CA LYS A 49 34.75 25.41 12.37
C LYS A 49 33.70 25.04 11.33
N LEU A 50 32.53 24.58 11.75
CA LEU A 50 31.43 24.24 10.85
C LEU A 50 30.74 25.50 10.34
N SER A 51 30.35 25.46 9.08
CA SER A 51 29.47 26.46 8.45
C SER A 51 28.09 26.47 9.12
N TRP A 52 27.32 27.52 8.84
CA TRP A 52 25.96 27.65 9.36
C TRP A 52 25.07 26.45 8.97
N TRP A 53 25.12 26.02 7.71
CA TRP A 53 24.33 24.89 7.19
C TRP A 53 24.68 23.57 7.87
N GLU A 54 25.97 23.31 8.09
CA GLU A 54 26.46 22.10 8.75
C GLU A 54 26.01 22.05 10.21
N LYS A 55 26.08 23.19 10.92
CA LYS A 55 25.57 23.30 12.30
C LYS A 55 24.07 23.00 12.37
N ARG A 56 23.27 23.58 11.47
CA ARG A 56 21.82 23.33 11.42
C ARG A 56 21.49 21.88 11.09
N ASN A 57 22.24 21.25 10.18
CA ASN A 57 22.07 19.84 9.86
C ASN A 57 22.28 18.94 11.09
N LEU A 58 23.33 19.21 11.89
CA LEU A 58 23.58 18.49 13.14
C LEU A 58 22.48 18.69 14.18
N GLU A 59 21.97 19.92 14.31
CA GLU A 59 20.88 20.22 15.24
C GLU A 59 19.60 19.47 14.87
N VAL A 60 19.22 19.46 13.58
CA VAL A 60 18.04 18.75 13.09
C VAL A 60 18.20 17.23 13.24
N ASP A 61 19.38 16.68 12.96
CA ASP A 61 19.66 15.25 13.16
C ASP A 61 19.51 14.85 14.64
N ARG A 62 20.04 15.69 15.55
CA ARG A 62 19.86 15.49 17.00
C ARG A 62 18.39 15.49 17.40
N MET A 63 17.62 16.48 16.93
CA MET A 63 16.18 16.56 17.20
C MET A 63 15.42 15.34 16.65
N ALA A 64 15.78 14.88 15.45
CA ALA A 64 15.18 13.69 14.87
C ALA A 64 15.47 12.42 15.68
N VAL A 65 16.69 12.28 16.22
CA VAL A 65 17.05 11.18 17.12
C VAL A 65 16.30 11.25 18.44
N GLU A 66 16.17 12.43 19.04
CA GLU A 66 15.40 12.65 20.27
C GLU A 66 13.93 12.28 20.07
N TYR A 67 13.30 12.78 19.00
CA TYR A 67 11.92 12.45 18.68
C TYR A 67 11.73 10.95 18.40
N ARG A 68 12.66 10.29 17.70
CA ARG A 68 12.61 8.83 17.52
C ARG A 68 12.61 8.10 18.86
N LYS A 69 13.47 8.50 19.80
CA LYS A 69 13.53 7.89 21.14
C LYS A 69 12.24 8.11 21.93
N GLU A 70 11.62 9.27 21.80
CA GLU A 70 10.31 9.54 22.40
C GLU A 70 9.23 8.60 21.83
N LEU A 71 9.19 8.43 20.51
CA LEU A 71 8.30 7.50 19.85
C LEU A 71 8.56 6.04 20.26
N GLU A 72 9.82 5.63 20.36
CA GLU A 72 10.22 4.31 20.89
C GLU A 72 9.70 4.11 22.30
N THR A 73 9.89 5.09 23.18
CA THR A 73 9.44 5.06 24.59
C THR A 73 7.92 5.00 24.69
N ALA A 74 7.21 5.73 23.83
CA ALA A 74 5.75 5.74 23.76
C ALA A 74 5.16 4.51 23.01
N ASN A 75 6.00 3.58 22.53
CA ASN A 75 5.60 2.48 21.65
C ASN A 75 4.84 2.93 20.38
N HIS A 76 5.16 4.13 19.91
CA HIS A 76 4.58 4.82 18.75
C HIS A 76 5.63 5.03 17.65
N LEU A 77 6.49 4.03 17.41
CA LEU A 77 7.51 4.04 16.36
C LEU A 77 6.97 4.35 14.95
N ILE A 78 5.66 4.19 14.75
CA ILE A 78 4.94 4.66 13.58
C ILE A 78 4.37 6.04 13.90
N ALA A 79 5.15 7.10 13.64
CA ALA A 79 4.64 8.46 13.77
C ALA A 79 3.46 8.68 12.79
N PRO A 80 2.35 9.31 13.22
CA PRO A 80 1.33 9.76 12.30
C PRO A 80 1.90 10.88 11.42
N ASN A 81 2.50 10.51 10.28
CA ASN A 81 2.98 11.47 9.31
C ASN A 81 1.87 11.76 8.30
N PRO A 82 1.29 12.98 8.27
CA PRO A 82 0.19 13.31 7.37
C PRO A 82 0.58 13.32 5.88
N ARG A 83 1.89 13.28 5.55
CA ARG A 83 2.40 13.29 4.16
C ARG A 83 3.00 11.96 3.71
N PHE A 84 3.54 11.20 4.65
CA PHE A 84 4.09 9.87 4.43
C PHE A 84 3.31 8.85 5.24
N PHE A 85 1.98 8.91 5.16
CA PHE A 85 1.18 7.72 5.40
C PHE A 85 1.80 6.65 4.52
N THR A 86 2.25 5.57 5.15
CA THR A 86 2.62 4.32 4.50
C THR A 86 1.81 4.12 3.23
N GLU A 87 2.42 4.46 2.09
CA GLU A 87 1.88 4.22 0.76
C GLU A 87 0.48 4.80 0.44
N LEU A 88 0.18 6.06 0.78
CA LEU A 88 -0.95 6.76 0.12
C LEU A 88 -0.69 7.05 -1.36
N ALA A 89 0.59 7.16 -1.77
CA ALA A 89 0.97 7.28 -3.18
C ALA A 89 0.75 5.97 -3.98
N ALA A 90 0.51 4.85 -3.29
CA ALA A 90 0.21 3.59 -3.95
C ALA A 90 -1.25 3.55 -4.42
N LEU A 91 -2.17 4.22 -3.71
CA LEU A 91 -3.46 4.60 -4.29
C LEU A 91 -3.23 5.78 -5.23
N ASP A 92 -2.67 5.52 -6.39
CA ASP A 92 -2.63 6.51 -7.45
C ASP A 92 -4.06 7.02 -7.66
N LYS A 93 -4.27 8.32 -7.40
CA LYS A 93 -5.52 9.02 -7.71
C LYS A 93 -5.87 8.96 -9.21
N GLY A 94 -4.95 8.48 -10.05
CA GLY A 94 -5.20 8.15 -11.46
C GLY A 94 -5.83 6.78 -11.74
N THR A 95 -5.86 5.85 -10.77
CA THR A 95 -6.39 4.47 -10.98
C THR A 95 -7.83 4.30 -10.49
N ILE A 96 -8.27 5.09 -9.51
CA ILE A 96 -9.65 5.10 -9.00
C ILE A 96 -10.45 6.15 -9.79
N SER A 97 -11.50 5.73 -10.48
CA SER A 97 -12.36 6.67 -11.20
C SER A 97 -13.09 7.62 -10.23
N ALA A 98 -13.45 8.83 -10.66
CA ALA A 98 -14.22 9.76 -9.82
C ALA A 98 -15.55 9.14 -9.33
N ALA A 99 -16.16 8.27 -10.14
CA ALA A 99 -17.35 7.51 -9.76
C ALA A 99 -17.05 6.49 -8.66
N ALA A 100 -15.92 5.80 -8.72
CA ALA A 100 -15.47 4.90 -7.66
C ALA A 100 -15.13 5.67 -6.37
N GLU A 101 -14.44 6.81 -6.49
CA GLU A 101 -14.04 7.63 -5.34
C GLU A 101 -15.25 8.07 -4.50
N SER A 102 -16.37 8.42 -5.14
CA SER A 102 -17.61 8.80 -4.45
C SER A 102 -18.32 7.64 -3.73
N GLU A 103 -18.07 6.40 -4.15
CA GLU A 103 -18.71 5.21 -3.58
C GLU A 103 -17.89 4.61 -2.42
N ILE A 104 -16.60 4.98 -2.28
CA ILE A 104 -15.74 4.46 -1.23
C ILE A 104 -16.13 5.05 0.14
N ALA A 105 -16.51 4.17 1.07
CA ALA A 105 -16.70 4.52 2.46
C ALA A 105 -15.35 4.68 3.19
N TRP A 106 -14.65 5.79 2.95
CA TRP A 106 -13.28 6.06 3.41
C TRP A 106 -13.07 5.87 4.91
N ASP A 107 -14.01 6.33 5.75
CA ASP A 107 -13.90 6.18 7.20
C ASP A 107 -13.96 4.72 7.64
N THR A 108 -14.84 3.94 7.02
CA THR A 108 -14.99 2.50 7.31
C THR A 108 -13.77 1.73 6.84
N LEU A 109 -13.29 2.02 5.63
CA LEU A 109 -12.06 1.43 5.09
C LEU A 109 -10.85 1.76 5.98
N GLY A 110 -10.72 3.02 6.41
CA GLY A 110 -9.65 3.46 7.29
C GLY A 110 -9.67 2.75 8.64
N ARG A 111 -10.86 2.56 9.25
CA ARG A 111 -10.99 1.78 10.49
C ARG A 111 -10.61 0.31 10.29
N ALA A 112 -11.08 -0.31 9.20
CA ALA A 112 -10.74 -1.68 8.88
C ALA A 112 -9.23 -1.86 8.68
N MET A 113 -8.58 -1.01 7.89
CA MET A 113 -7.13 -1.04 7.69
C MET A 113 -6.37 -0.89 9.01
N ARG A 114 -6.77 0.03 9.89
CA ARG A 114 -6.11 0.21 11.21
C ARG A 114 -6.26 -1.01 12.13
N SER A 115 -7.33 -1.81 11.98
CA SER A 115 -7.51 -3.04 12.76
C SER A 115 -6.63 -4.21 12.31
N LEU A 116 -6.03 -4.14 11.11
CA LEU A 116 -5.15 -5.20 10.62
C LEU A 116 -3.77 -5.12 11.30
N PRO A 117 -3.09 -6.25 11.53
CA PRO A 117 -1.66 -6.25 11.85
C PRO A 117 -0.84 -5.50 10.78
N ALA A 118 0.24 -4.83 11.19
CA ALA A 118 1.06 -3.98 10.30
C ALA A 118 1.61 -4.71 9.05
N GLY A 119 1.83 -6.02 9.14
CA GLY A 119 2.19 -6.85 7.98
C GLY A 119 1.07 -6.94 6.95
N LEU A 120 -0.17 -7.14 7.40
CA LEU A 120 -1.35 -7.24 6.54
C LEU A 120 -1.77 -5.88 5.99
N GLN A 121 -1.60 -4.79 6.74
CA GLN A 121 -1.80 -3.44 6.21
C GLN A 121 -0.94 -3.19 4.96
N ARG A 122 0.38 -3.43 5.09
CA ARG A 122 1.34 -3.30 3.98
C ARG A 122 1.02 -4.24 2.83
N TRP A 123 0.66 -5.49 3.15
CA TRP A 123 0.31 -6.47 2.12
C TRP A 123 -0.93 -6.02 1.34
N SER A 124 -1.99 -5.55 2.00
CA SER A 124 -3.21 -5.07 1.35
C SER A 124 -2.92 -3.91 0.41
N THR A 125 -2.18 -2.89 0.87
CA THR A 125 -1.80 -1.76 0.01
C THR A 125 -1.00 -2.23 -1.21
N LYS A 126 0.04 -3.05 -1.01
CA LYS A 126 0.86 -3.58 -2.10
C LYS A 126 0.08 -4.46 -3.07
N HIS A 127 -0.89 -5.23 -2.57
CA HIS A 127 -1.73 -6.08 -3.39
C HIS A 127 -2.68 -5.25 -4.25
N CYS A 128 -3.38 -4.26 -3.66
CA CYS A 128 -4.35 -3.40 -4.37
C CYS A 128 -3.73 -2.64 -5.55
N VAL A 129 -2.44 -2.35 -5.49
CA VAL A 129 -1.71 -1.53 -6.47
C VAL A 129 -0.86 -2.40 -7.40
N GLY A 130 -0.96 -3.72 -7.25
CA GLY A 130 -0.24 -4.71 -8.03
C GLY A 130 1.24 -4.88 -7.69
N MET A 131 1.81 -4.09 -6.78
CA MET A 131 3.22 -4.09 -6.37
C MET A 131 3.54 -5.07 -5.23
N CYS A 132 3.06 -6.31 -5.35
CA CYS A 132 3.30 -7.36 -4.37
C CYS A 132 4.24 -8.44 -4.93
N GLY A 133 4.79 -9.28 -4.05
CA GLY A 133 5.84 -10.28 -4.35
C GLY A 133 5.38 -11.47 -5.20
N THR A 134 4.78 -11.19 -6.34
CA THR A 134 4.35 -12.13 -7.39
C THR A 134 5.47 -12.34 -8.40
N GLY A 135 5.38 -13.41 -9.21
CA GLY A 135 6.35 -13.73 -10.26
C GLY A 135 6.71 -12.53 -11.14
N LYS A 136 5.73 -11.73 -11.57
CA LYS A 136 5.95 -10.47 -12.30
C LYS A 136 6.96 -9.55 -11.61
N PHE A 137 6.79 -9.32 -10.31
CA PHE A 137 7.68 -8.43 -9.55
C PHE A 137 8.99 -9.09 -9.16
N LYS A 138 9.00 -10.41 -8.93
CA LYS A 138 10.25 -11.15 -8.66
C LYS A 138 11.20 -11.10 -9.85
N VAL A 139 10.69 -11.15 -11.09
CA VAL A 139 11.51 -10.92 -12.30
C VAL A 139 12.01 -9.49 -12.36
N LEU A 140 11.13 -8.51 -12.10
CA LEU A 140 11.49 -7.09 -12.08
C LEU A 140 12.58 -6.77 -11.04
N TRP A 141 12.59 -7.48 -9.91
CA TRP A 141 13.60 -7.38 -8.86
C TRP A 141 14.85 -8.24 -9.11
N GLY A 142 14.92 -8.99 -10.21
CA GLY A 142 16.05 -9.86 -10.55
C GLY A 142 16.21 -11.07 -9.62
N LEU A 143 15.14 -11.49 -8.93
CA LEU A 143 15.15 -12.65 -8.02
C LEU A 143 14.78 -13.96 -8.71
N GLU A 144 14.04 -13.87 -9.82
CA GLU A 144 13.59 -15.01 -10.62
C GLU A 144 13.81 -14.70 -12.11
N THR A 145 13.93 -15.74 -12.93
CA THR A 145 14.07 -15.58 -14.39
C THR A 145 12.74 -15.60 -15.13
N LEU A 146 11.72 -16.23 -14.55
CA LEU A 146 10.39 -16.38 -15.14
C LEU A 146 9.33 -15.82 -14.19
N ALA A 147 8.36 -15.12 -14.77
CA ALA A 147 7.23 -14.56 -14.02
C ALA A 147 6.16 -15.63 -13.74
N ALA A 148 6.57 -16.82 -13.32
CA ALA A 148 5.71 -17.99 -13.17
C ALA A 148 5.20 -18.16 -11.73
N CYS A 149 3.94 -18.55 -11.61
CA CYS A 149 3.31 -18.90 -10.35
C CYS A 149 3.95 -20.18 -9.81
N PRO A 150 4.43 -20.20 -8.55
CA PRO A 150 5.08 -21.38 -7.99
C PRO A 150 4.12 -22.56 -7.77
N ARG A 151 2.81 -22.35 -7.95
CA ARG A 151 1.78 -23.38 -7.77
C ARG A 151 1.30 -24.02 -9.07
N CYS A 152 1.05 -23.23 -10.11
CA CYS A 152 0.55 -23.74 -11.41
C CYS A 152 1.50 -23.54 -12.59
N GLY A 153 2.54 -22.72 -12.46
CA GLY A 153 3.48 -22.40 -13.54
C GLY A 153 3.02 -21.31 -14.51
N ASP A 154 1.76 -20.87 -14.46
CA ASP A 154 1.25 -19.78 -15.32
C ASP A 154 1.85 -18.42 -14.93
N PHE A 155 1.67 -17.40 -15.78
CA PHE A 155 2.08 -16.03 -15.46
C PHE A 155 1.43 -15.53 -14.16
N GLU A 156 2.24 -15.04 -13.22
CA GLU A 156 1.81 -14.59 -11.90
C GLU A 156 1.89 -13.07 -11.76
N ASP A 157 0.72 -12.42 -11.80
CA ASP A 157 0.52 -11.08 -11.28
C ASP A 157 -0.32 -11.10 -9.98
N HIS A 158 -0.57 -9.94 -9.40
CA HIS A 158 -1.37 -9.83 -8.17
C HIS A 158 -2.78 -10.43 -8.31
N LEU A 159 -3.41 -10.36 -9.48
CA LEU A 159 -4.74 -10.91 -9.72
C LEU A 159 -4.71 -12.43 -9.91
N HIS A 160 -3.60 -12.99 -10.40
CA HIS A 160 -3.42 -14.43 -10.50
C HIS A 160 -3.52 -15.11 -9.13
N VAL A 161 -3.01 -14.48 -8.06
CA VAL A 161 -2.97 -15.08 -6.71
C VAL A 161 -4.35 -15.59 -6.25
N PRO A 162 -5.43 -14.78 -6.21
CA PRO A 162 -6.76 -15.27 -5.85
C PRO A 162 -7.43 -16.12 -6.95
N ARG A 163 -6.93 -16.08 -8.20
CA ARG A 163 -7.51 -16.78 -9.37
C ARG A 163 -6.84 -18.12 -9.67
N CYS A 164 -5.70 -18.42 -9.05
CA CYS A 164 -4.89 -19.60 -9.31
C CYS A 164 -5.69 -20.89 -9.11
N ARG A 165 -5.62 -21.79 -10.10
CA ARG A 165 -6.37 -23.06 -10.15
C ARG A 165 -5.56 -24.30 -9.80
N ALA A 166 -4.30 -24.14 -9.36
CA ALA A 166 -3.53 -25.24 -8.79
C ALA A 166 -4.32 -25.92 -7.66
N ALA A 167 -4.25 -27.24 -7.57
CA ALA A 167 -5.00 -28.01 -6.56
C ALA A 167 -4.77 -27.48 -5.12
N SER A 168 -3.53 -27.11 -4.79
CA SER A 168 -3.19 -26.54 -3.48
C SER A 168 -3.78 -25.14 -3.25
N ALA A 169 -3.89 -24.32 -4.30
CA ALA A 169 -4.50 -23.00 -4.22
C ALA A 169 -6.03 -23.09 -4.08
N THR A 170 -6.65 -24.04 -4.79
CA THR A 170 -8.08 -24.33 -4.69
C THR A 170 -8.45 -24.83 -3.30
N ALA A 171 -7.71 -25.80 -2.76
CA ALA A 171 -7.96 -26.30 -1.41
C ALA A 171 -7.86 -25.18 -0.34
N GLU A 172 -6.87 -24.29 -0.46
CA GLU A 172 -6.73 -23.17 0.47
C GLU A 172 -7.85 -22.14 0.30
N TRP A 173 -8.27 -21.85 -0.93
CA TRP A 173 -9.39 -20.95 -1.20
C TRP A 173 -10.69 -21.46 -0.58
N ASP A 174 -11.03 -22.73 -0.81
CA ASP A 174 -12.25 -23.35 -0.31
C ASP A 174 -12.26 -23.34 1.22
N ARG A 175 -11.13 -23.70 1.84
CA ARG A 175 -10.96 -23.69 3.29
C ARG A 175 -11.15 -22.29 3.89
N ARG A 176 -10.58 -21.25 3.28
CA ARG A 176 -10.70 -19.85 3.75
C ARG A 176 -12.10 -19.30 3.54
N THR A 177 -12.71 -19.57 2.40
CA THR A 177 -14.07 -19.11 2.07
C THR A 177 -15.09 -19.79 2.98
N ALA A 178 -14.97 -21.09 3.23
CA ALA A 178 -15.83 -21.80 4.18
C ALA A 178 -15.68 -21.26 5.61
N ALA A 179 -14.45 -21.03 6.08
CA ALA A 179 -14.20 -20.44 7.39
C ALA A 179 -14.79 -19.02 7.51
N PHE A 180 -14.72 -18.23 6.43
CA PHE A 180 -15.30 -16.88 6.40
C PHE A 180 -16.83 -16.92 6.43
N SER A 181 -17.47 -17.80 5.65
CA SER A 181 -18.93 -17.98 5.71
C SER A 181 -19.40 -18.41 7.10
N ALA A 182 -18.72 -19.39 7.71
CA ALA A 182 -19.02 -19.82 9.08
C ALA A 182 -18.85 -18.68 10.11
N TRP A 183 -17.86 -17.80 9.91
CA TRP A 183 -17.70 -16.61 10.75
C TRP A 183 -18.84 -15.61 10.57
N LEU A 184 -19.31 -15.36 9.34
CA LEU A 184 -20.46 -14.47 9.09
C LEU A 184 -21.72 -14.97 9.81
N ASP A 185 -21.95 -16.28 9.77
CA ASP A 185 -23.07 -16.93 10.47
C ASP A 185 -22.93 -16.78 11.99
N LEU A 186 -21.71 -16.97 12.53
CA LEU A 186 -21.42 -16.78 13.94
C LEU A 186 -21.66 -15.33 14.40
N GLN A 187 -21.40 -14.35 13.54
CA GLN A 187 -21.69 -12.93 13.80
C GLN A 187 -23.17 -12.57 13.61
N LEU A 188 -24.04 -13.55 13.32
CA LEU A 188 -25.46 -13.34 13.01
C LEU A 188 -25.67 -12.29 11.90
N THR A 189 -24.77 -12.32 10.90
CA THR A 189 -24.83 -11.38 9.78
C THR A 189 -26.10 -11.62 8.97
N GLY A 190 -26.76 -10.54 8.54
CA GLY A 190 -28.03 -10.63 7.82
C GLY A 190 -27.94 -11.48 6.53
N PRO A 191 -28.97 -12.28 6.19
CA PRO A 191 -28.93 -13.22 5.05
C PRO A 191 -28.60 -12.59 3.70
N SER A 192 -29.00 -11.33 3.49
CA SER A 192 -28.69 -10.59 2.28
C SER A 192 -27.18 -10.35 2.11
N ILE A 193 -26.47 -10.10 3.20
CA ILE A 193 -25.01 -9.85 3.21
C ILE A 193 -24.26 -11.18 3.12
N THR A 194 -24.70 -12.21 3.86
CA THR A 194 -24.07 -13.54 3.83
C THR A 194 -24.18 -14.22 2.46
N THR A 195 -25.15 -13.82 1.64
CA THR A 195 -25.24 -14.25 0.24
C THR A 195 -24.37 -13.40 -0.68
N ALA A 196 -24.41 -12.08 -0.54
CA ALA A 196 -23.75 -11.16 -1.46
C ALA A 196 -22.22 -11.19 -1.39
N ILE A 197 -21.62 -11.27 -0.19
CA ILE A 197 -20.16 -11.23 -0.04
C ILE A 197 -19.49 -12.48 -0.66
N PRO A 198 -19.93 -13.71 -0.40
CA PRO A 198 -19.35 -14.89 -1.06
C PRO A 198 -19.47 -14.84 -2.59
N GLN A 199 -20.54 -14.26 -3.14
CA GLN A 199 -20.69 -14.07 -4.58
C GLN A 199 -19.65 -13.08 -5.14
N LEU A 200 -19.39 -11.97 -4.44
CA LEU A 200 -18.31 -11.04 -4.79
C LEU A 200 -16.94 -11.75 -4.79
N LEU A 201 -16.64 -12.51 -3.73
CA LEU A 201 -15.37 -13.26 -3.63
C LEU A 201 -15.24 -14.29 -4.76
N HIS A 202 -16.33 -14.99 -5.10
CA HIS A 202 -16.34 -15.90 -6.23
C HIS A 202 -16.06 -15.17 -7.55
N GLY A 203 -16.62 -13.97 -7.75
CA GLY A 203 -16.34 -13.12 -8.92
C GLY A 203 -14.88 -12.70 -9.02
N VAL A 204 -14.20 -12.45 -7.89
CA VAL A 204 -12.76 -12.16 -7.88
C VAL A 204 -11.94 -13.35 -8.39
N ARG A 205 -12.27 -14.58 -7.93
CA ARG A 205 -11.58 -15.82 -8.30
C ARG A 205 -11.92 -16.30 -9.70
N THR A 206 -13.18 -16.21 -10.08
CA THR A 206 -13.73 -16.60 -11.39
C THR A 206 -14.42 -15.38 -11.96
N PRO A 207 -13.71 -14.54 -12.74
CA PRO A 207 -14.31 -13.38 -13.38
C PRO A 207 -15.37 -13.83 -14.38
N THR A 208 -16.61 -13.92 -13.93
CA THR A 208 -17.80 -14.21 -14.73
C THR A 208 -18.77 -13.06 -14.55
N SER A 209 -19.58 -12.80 -15.57
CA SER A 209 -20.72 -11.88 -15.45
C SER A 209 -21.71 -12.46 -14.43
N SER A 210 -21.61 -12.03 -13.17
CA SER A 210 -22.56 -12.46 -12.13
C SER A 210 -23.92 -11.82 -12.39
N PRO A 211 -25.00 -12.61 -12.50
CA PRO A 211 -26.32 -12.05 -12.74
C PRO A 211 -26.84 -11.37 -11.46
N LEU A 212 -27.06 -10.05 -11.56
CA LEU A 212 -27.62 -9.19 -10.49
C LEU A 212 -28.96 -9.69 -9.93
N SER A 213 -29.66 -10.58 -10.65
CA SER A 213 -30.92 -11.20 -10.23
C SER A 213 -30.82 -12.01 -8.94
N THR A 214 -29.61 -12.42 -8.56
CA THR A 214 -29.37 -13.20 -7.33
C THR A 214 -29.13 -12.35 -6.08
N ILE A 215 -28.99 -11.02 -6.24
CA ILE A 215 -28.71 -10.10 -5.13
C ILE A 215 -30.01 -9.50 -4.57
N SER A 216 -30.17 -9.65 -3.26
CA SER A 216 -31.29 -9.07 -2.50
C SER A 216 -31.41 -7.56 -2.75
N PRO A 217 -32.63 -7.02 -2.94
CA PRO A 217 -32.85 -5.58 -3.11
C PRO A 217 -32.21 -4.72 -2.02
N SER A 218 -32.16 -5.21 -0.78
CA SER A 218 -31.62 -4.46 0.37
C SER A 218 -30.12 -4.17 0.29
N VAL A 219 -29.34 -4.99 -0.41
CA VAL A 219 -27.89 -4.84 -0.55
C VAL A 219 -27.46 -4.54 -1.99
N ARG A 220 -28.42 -4.47 -2.93
CA ARG A 220 -28.15 -4.27 -4.35
C ARG A 220 -27.34 -3.02 -4.64
N GLN A 221 -27.68 -1.89 -3.98
CA GLN A 221 -26.95 -0.64 -4.20
C GLN A 221 -25.49 -0.75 -3.73
N ALA A 222 -25.25 -1.34 -2.56
CA ALA A 222 -23.90 -1.57 -2.05
C ALA A 222 -23.10 -2.52 -2.94
N PHE A 223 -23.76 -3.54 -3.50
CA PHE A 223 -23.14 -4.46 -4.47
C PHE A 223 -22.73 -3.73 -5.75
N LEU A 224 -23.61 -2.91 -6.33
CA LEU A 224 -23.31 -2.11 -7.51
C LEU A 224 -22.19 -1.10 -7.26
N ALA A 225 -22.22 -0.42 -6.11
CA ALA A 225 -21.15 0.47 -5.67
C ALA A 225 -19.80 -0.27 -5.61
N GLN A 226 -19.76 -1.47 -5.02
CA GLN A 226 -18.54 -2.28 -4.97
C GLN A 226 -18.03 -2.68 -6.37
N GLN A 227 -18.92 -2.94 -7.34
CA GLN A 227 -18.52 -3.21 -8.74
C GLN A 227 -17.90 -1.99 -9.43
N VAL A 228 -18.33 -0.76 -9.07
CA VAL A 228 -17.74 0.48 -9.58
C VAL A 228 -16.35 0.72 -8.98
N ILE A 229 -16.18 0.40 -7.69
CA ILE A 229 -14.90 0.54 -6.98
C ILE A 229 -13.83 -0.40 -7.56
N GLY A 230 -14.20 -1.65 -7.82
CA GLY A 230 -13.29 -2.73 -8.22
C GLY A 230 -13.03 -3.75 -7.12
#